data_AF-A0A0G0L2F0-F1
#
_entry.id   AF-A0A0G0L2F0-F1
#
_cell.length_a   1.000
_cell.length_b   1.000
_cell.length_c   1.000
_cell.angle_alpha   90.00
_cell.angle_beta   90.00
_cell.angle_gamma   90.00
#
_symmetry.space_group_name_H-M   'P 1'
#
loop_
_entity.id
_entity.type
_entity.pdbx_description
1 polymer ?
#
loop_
_entity_poly.entity_id
_entity_poly.type
_entity_poly.pdbx_seq_one_letter_code
_entity_poly.pdbx_strand_id
1 'polypeptide(L)'
;MKMEKLFSRVLSAFTMIALLSVLVAPSFATAATITSAKATLGRLKASIANEYGTIQFATPTGIQTGGADTITFTFSSDFVLAAEAAANFDVELGDSATCSSATYTDKTVALAPSSTEWGVDVTGQVITLSPDTDETLTAGYCMRLVWGTATNTGGTGSTSTIANGAADDNDTIAVAGAFGDTGTITVDIIDDDQVGVTATVNQSITFDLDVGTAGTENTGTPYNVALGTITTTDTRVSGATDSVNRVMMDLNTNATGGATVTVRNTNGANGLVSTAVPADNIGSADGAIADGRLRL
;
A
#
# COMPACT_ATOMS: atom_id res chain seq x y z
N MET A 1 25.67 79.03 -30.54
CA MET A 1 26.69 78.07 -31.04
C MET A 1 27.41 77.22 -29.98
N LYS A 2 28.17 77.75 -29.00
CA LYS A 2 28.81 76.90 -27.95
C LYS A 2 27.79 76.26 -26.98
N MET A 3 26.73 76.99 -26.64
CA MET A 3 25.71 76.56 -25.68
C MET A 3 24.79 75.46 -26.26
N GLU A 4 24.44 75.53 -27.55
CA GLU A 4 23.65 74.50 -28.24
C GLU A 4 24.39 73.17 -28.36
N LYS A 5 25.71 73.20 -28.63
CA LYS A 5 26.54 72.00 -28.65
C LYS A 5 26.68 71.36 -27.26
N LEU A 6 26.68 72.18 -26.20
CA LEU A 6 26.71 71.67 -24.83
C LEU A 6 25.37 71.03 -24.46
N PHE A 7 24.26 71.68 -24.81
CA PHE A 7 22.90 71.20 -24.54
C PHE A 7 22.62 69.86 -25.25
N SER A 8 22.99 69.73 -26.53
CA SER A 8 22.87 68.48 -27.29
C SER A 8 23.64 67.31 -26.67
N ARG A 9 24.86 67.57 -26.17
CA ARG A 9 25.69 66.52 -25.55
C ARG A 9 25.12 66.04 -24.23
N VAL A 10 24.58 66.95 -23.41
CA VAL A 10 23.91 66.60 -22.15
C VAL A 10 22.65 65.79 -22.40
N LEU A 11 21.84 66.17 -23.39
CA LEU A 11 20.61 65.46 -23.74
C LEU A 11 20.89 64.03 -24.26
N SER A 12 21.90 63.84 -25.10
CA SER A 12 22.33 62.51 -25.56
C SER A 12 22.89 61.64 -24.44
N ALA A 13 23.65 62.22 -23.50
CA ALA A 13 24.14 61.48 -22.34
C ALA A 13 22.99 61.01 -21.43
N PHE A 14 22.00 61.87 -21.19
CA PHE A 14 20.82 61.52 -20.39
C PHE A 14 19.98 60.42 -21.03
N THR A 15 19.79 60.48 -22.34
CA THR A 15 19.05 59.44 -23.09
C THR A 15 19.78 58.11 -23.12
N MET A 16 21.12 58.09 -23.27
CA MET A 16 21.90 56.86 -23.14
C MET A 16 21.82 56.26 -21.73
N ILE A 17 21.94 57.08 -20.68
CA ILE A 17 21.86 56.60 -19.29
C ILE A 17 20.46 56.05 -18.99
N ALA A 18 19.40 56.71 -19.48
CA ALA A 18 18.03 56.21 -19.35
C ALA A 18 17.83 54.87 -20.09
N LEU A 19 18.35 54.74 -21.31
CA LEU A 19 18.26 53.49 -22.08
C LEU A 19 19.04 52.35 -21.42
N LEU A 20 20.23 52.65 -20.90
CA LEU A 20 21.05 51.70 -20.15
C LEU A 20 20.37 51.28 -18.84
N SER A 21 19.67 52.19 -18.15
CA SER A 21 18.92 51.84 -16.94
C SER A 21 17.72 50.94 -17.21
N VAL A 22 17.12 50.99 -18.41
CA VAL A 22 16.04 50.07 -18.82
C VAL A 22 16.60 48.70 -19.23
N LEU A 23 17.76 48.67 -19.89
CA LEU A 23 18.44 47.42 -20.30
C LEU A 23 19.12 46.67 -19.14
N VAL A 24 19.47 47.39 -18.07
CA VAL A 24 20.12 46.84 -16.87
C VAL A 24 19.15 46.78 -15.68
N ALA A 25 17.87 47.16 -15.87
CA ALA A 25 16.86 46.93 -14.85
C ALA A 25 16.77 45.42 -14.60
N PRO A 26 17.01 44.94 -13.36
CA PRO A 26 16.84 43.53 -13.06
C PRO A 26 15.40 43.14 -13.37
N SER A 27 15.21 42.21 -14.30
CA SER A 27 13.94 41.55 -14.49
C SER A 27 13.68 40.72 -13.23
N PHE A 28 12.89 41.26 -12.31
CA PHE A 28 12.39 40.47 -11.20
C PHE A 28 11.40 39.46 -11.80
N ALA A 29 11.85 38.22 -12.00
CA ALA A 29 10.94 37.11 -12.21
C ALA A 29 10.13 36.98 -10.91
N THR A 30 8.87 37.39 -10.95
CA THR A 30 7.96 37.18 -9.82
C THR A 30 7.62 35.70 -9.79
N ALA A 31 8.19 34.98 -8.83
CA ALA A 31 7.82 33.61 -8.58
C ALA A 31 6.33 33.55 -8.20
N ALA A 32 5.52 32.84 -8.98
CA ALA A 32 4.14 32.61 -8.60
C ALA A 32 4.07 31.44 -7.63
N THR A 33 3.12 31.50 -6.70
CA THR A 33 3.02 30.51 -5.62
C THR A 33 2.18 29.32 -6.06
N ILE A 34 2.74 28.12 -5.93
CA ILE A 34 2.03 26.86 -6.07
C ILE A 34 1.23 26.62 -4.79
N THR A 35 -0.10 26.56 -4.90
CA THR A 35 -1.00 26.42 -3.74
C THR A 35 -1.60 25.02 -3.58
N SER A 36 -1.40 24.13 -4.54
CA SER A 36 -2.06 22.80 -4.62
C SER A 36 -1.08 21.64 -4.67
N ALA A 37 0.15 21.85 -4.20
CA ALA A 37 1.18 20.82 -4.21
C ALA A 37 0.87 19.68 -3.24
N LYS A 38 1.14 18.44 -3.67
CA LYS A 38 0.97 17.23 -2.87
C LYS A 38 2.12 16.28 -3.15
N ALA A 39 2.62 15.62 -2.11
CA ALA A 39 3.46 14.43 -2.24
C ALA A 39 2.72 13.20 -1.71
N THR A 40 2.98 12.04 -2.31
CA THR A 40 2.59 10.72 -1.77
C THR A 40 3.82 9.84 -1.79
N LEU A 41 4.24 9.35 -0.63
CA LEU A 41 5.36 8.44 -0.49
C LEU A 41 4.84 7.02 -0.23
N GLY A 42 5.48 6.01 -0.81
CA GLY A 42 5.09 4.61 -0.62
C GLY A 42 5.33 4.12 0.81
N ARG A 43 6.25 4.75 1.53
CA ARG A 43 6.54 4.51 2.95
C ARG A 43 6.66 5.85 3.67
N LEU A 44 6.25 5.90 4.93
CA LEU A 44 6.50 7.05 5.82
C LEU A 44 7.41 6.68 6.99
N LYS A 45 7.86 5.42 7.05
CA LYS A 45 8.82 4.96 8.05
C LYS A 45 10.16 5.66 7.89
N ALA A 46 10.71 6.16 9.00
CA ALA A 46 12.02 6.79 9.06
C ALA A 46 13.13 5.86 8.57
N SER A 47 14.12 6.44 7.86
CA SER A 47 15.33 5.76 7.40
C SER A 47 15.07 4.50 6.55
N ILE A 48 13.93 4.45 5.86
CA ILE A 48 13.56 3.37 4.93
C ILE A 48 13.41 3.94 3.53
N ALA A 49 13.93 3.19 2.55
CA ALA A 49 13.76 3.47 1.14
C ALA A 49 12.29 3.39 0.74
N ASN A 50 11.82 4.35 -0.04
CA ASN A 50 10.51 4.34 -0.63
C ASN A 50 10.45 3.31 -1.76
N GLU A 51 9.38 2.51 -1.79
CA GLU A 51 9.14 1.64 -2.95
C GLU A 51 8.80 2.48 -4.20
N TYR A 52 8.02 3.54 -4.00
CA TYR A 52 7.61 4.51 -4.99
C TYR A 52 7.28 5.84 -4.33
N GLY A 53 7.06 6.87 -5.14
CA GLY A 53 6.36 8.07 -4.70
C GLY A 53 5.91 8.96 -5.85
N THR A 54 5.18 10.01 -5.50
CA THR A 54 4.65 11.00 -6.44
C THR A 54 4.72 12.40 -5.86
N ILE A 55 5.02 13.39 -6.70
CA ILE A 55 4.85 14.81 -6.41
C ILE A 55 3.95 15.39 -7.49
N GLN A 56 2.89 16.08 -7.09
CA GLN A 56 1.87 16.62 -7.98
C GLN A 56 1.58 18.08 -7.64
N PHE A 57 1.48 18.94 -8.64
CA PHE A 57 1.09 20.34 -8.48
C PHE A 57 0.56 20.93 -9.79
N ALA A 58 -0.16 22.05 -9.71
CA ALA A 58 -0.47 22.88 -10.88
C ALA A 58 0.57 24.00 -10.97
N THR A 59 1.16 24.22 -12.15
CA THR A 59 2.10 25.33 -12.40
C THR A 59 1.31 26.63 -12.65
N PRO A 60 1.39 27.66 -11.78
CA PRO A 60 0.68 28.92 -12.01
C PRO A 60 1.09 29.65 -13.29
N THR A 61 2.36 29.58 -13.72
CA THR A 61 2.82 30.30 -14.92
C THR A 61 2.96 29.43 -16.17
N GLY A 62 3.01 28.12 -16.02
CA GLY A 62 3.35 27.20 -17.10
C GLY A 62 4.87 27.08 -17.30
N ILE A 63 5.27 26.48 -18.43
CA ILE A 63 6.66 26.41 -18.89
C ILE A 63 6.76 26.88 -20.35
N GLN A 64 7.89 27.49 -20.67
CA GLN A 64 8.24 27.96 -22.00
C GLN A 64 8.99 26.90 -22.80
N THR A 65 8.86 26.97 -24.11
CA THR A 65 9.65 26.17 -25.06
C THR A 65 11.14 26.49 -24.95
N GLY A 66 12.00 25.54 -25.33
CA GLY A 66 13.45 25.66 -25.33
C GLY A 66 14.16 24.94 -24.17
N GLY A 67 13.43 24.25 -23.28
CA GLY A 67 13.98 23.38 -22.24
C GLY A 67 14.74 24.09 -21.10
N ALA A 68 14.72 25.42 -21.05
CA ALA A 68 15.41 26.20 -20.02
C ALA A 68 14.66 26.23 -18.68
N ASP A 69 13.35 26.00 -18.70
CA ASP A 69 12.44 26.07 -17.54
C ASP A 69 12.53 24.82 -16.68
N THR A 70 13.69 24.61 -16.08
CA THR A 70 13.92 23.51 -15.12
C THR A 70 12.97 23.61 -13.92
N ILE A 71 12.55 22.45 -13.42
CA ILE A 71 11.79 22.27 -12.18
C ILE A 71 12.65 21.46 -11.22
N THR A 72 12.73 21.88 -9.97
CA THR A 72 13.52 21.26 -8.92
C THR A 72 12.63 20.88 -7.75
N PHE A 73 12.84 19.68 -7.23
CA PHE A 73 12.27 19.19 -5.99
C PHE A 73 13.40 19.02 -4.99
N THR A 74 13.51 19.93 -4.04
CA THR A 74 14.52 19.90 -2.99
C THR A 74 13.94 19.27 -1.75
N PHE A 75 14.41 18.08 -1.40
CA PHE A 75 14.04 17.37 -0.19
C PHE A 75 14.81 17.92 1.01
N SER A 76 14.26 17.76 2.21
CA SER A 76 14.98 18.00 3.48
C SER A 76 16.32 17.28 3.51
N SER A 77 17.26 17.83 4.29
CA SER A 77 18.67 17.43 4.27
C SER A 77 18.96 16.01 4.75
N ASP A 78 18.03 15.42 5.48
CA ASP A 78 18.14 14.11 6.12
C ASP A 78 17.51 12.97 5.30
N PHE A 79 16.71 13.29 4.26
CA PHE A 79 16.43 12.33 3.20
C PHE A 79 17.73 11.82 2.59
N VAL A 80 17.71 10.63 1.99
CA VAL A 80 18.84 10.12 1.22
C VAL A 80 18.37 9.86 -0.19
N LEU A 81 18.94 10.58 -1.15
CA LEU A 81 18.68 10.42 -2.57
C LEU A 81 19.97 9.91 -3.24
N ALA A 82 19.81 9.04 -4.24
CA ALA A 82 20.91 8.59 -5.08
C ALA A 82 20.48 8.67 -6.55
N ALA A 83 21.48 8.73 -7.44
CA ALA A 83 21.22 8.68 -8.87
C ALA A 83 20.58 7.34 -9.25
N GLU A 84 19.52 7.41 -10.03
CA GLU A 84 18.74 6.26 -10.49
C GLU A 84 18.66 6.25 -12.02
N ALA A 85 18.26 5.12 -12.60
CA ALA A 85 18.02 5.04 -14.03
C ALA A 85 16.79 5.87 -14.42
N ALA A 86 16.78 6.45 -15.63
CA ALA A 86 15.63 7.22 -16.13
C ALA A 86 14.32 6.41 -16.12
N ALA A 87 14.37 5.09 -16.32
CA ALA A 87 13.20 4.20 -16.24
C ALA A 87 12.55 4.15 -14.85
N ASN A 88 13.21 4.69 -13.82
CA ASN A 88 12.66 4.81 -12.47
C ASN A 88 11.88 6.12 -12.25
N PHE A 89 11.71 6.95 -13.29
CA PHE A 89 10.96 8.20 -13.24
C PHE A 89 9.96 8.28 -14.40
N ASP A 90 8.76 8.76 -14.12
CA ASP A 90 7.80 9.21 -15.12
C ASP A 90 7.48 10.69 -14.89
N VAL A 91 7.30 11.44 -15.98
CA VAL A 91 6.73 12.78 -15.96
C VAL A 91 5.37 12.72 -16.63
N GLU A 92 4.35 13.18 -15.93
CA GLU A 92 2.97 13.11 -16.36
C GLU A 92 2.36 14.51 -16.37
N LEU A 93 1.72 14.88 -17.48
CA LEU A 93 1.14 16.21 -17.66
C LEU A 93 -0.38 16.10 -17.85
N GLY A 94 -1.14 17.02 -17.25
CA GLY A 94 -2.60 17.08 -17.37
C GLY A 94 -3.11 18.50 -17.60
N ASP A 95 -3.92 18.70 -18.64
CA ASP A 95 -4.51 20.00 -19.00
C ASP A 95 -5.69 20.37 -18.08
N SER A 96 -5.38 20.67 -16.83
CA SER A 96 -6.37 21.07 -15.82
C SER A 96 -5.67 21.81 -14.70
N ALA A 97 -6.31 22.82 -14.12
CA ALA A 97 -5.84 23.47 -12.89
C ALA A 97 -6.16 22.67 -11.61
N THR A 98 -6.88 21.55 -11.71
CA THR A 98 -7.27 20.70 -10.57
C THR A 98 -6.68 19.30 -10.71
N CYS A 99 -5.49 19.12 -10.13
CA CYS A 99 -4.68 17.92 -10.33
C CYS A 99 -5.28 16.62 -9.79
N SER A 100 -6.17 16.71 -8.79
CA SER A 100 -6.85 15.53 -8.23
C SER A 100 -7.81 14.84 -9.21
N SER A 101 -8.26 15.54 -10.26
CA SER A 101 -9.21 15.03 -11.26
C SER A 101 -8.70 15.16 -12.69
N ALA A 102 -7.44 15.56 -12.87
CA ALA A 102 -6.84 15.70 -14.19
C ALA A 102 -6.63 14.32 -14.84
N THR A 103 -6.83 14.25 -16.14
CA THR A 103 -6.36 13.12 -16.96
C THR A 103 -4.90 13.38 -17.32
N TYR A 104 -4.03 12.44 -16.99
CA TYR A 104 -2.60 12.57 -17.21
C TYR A 104 -2.17 11.86 -18.49
N THR A 105 -1.21 12.46 -19.18
CA THR A 105 -0.49 11.86 -20.30
C THR A 105 0.97 11.73 -19.91
N ASP A 106 1.51 10.53 -20.02
CA ASP A 106 2.91 10.25 -19.77
C ASP A 106 3.83 10.91 -20.80
N LYS A 107 5.01 11.30 -20.36
CA LYS A 107 6.11 11.79 -21.17
C LYS A 107 7.27 10.83 -21.07
N THR A 108 7.98 10.66 -22.19
CA THR A 108 9.21 9.89 -22.20
C THR A 108 10.28 10.61 -21.39
N VAL A 109 11.02 9.88 -20.55
CA VAL A 109 12.04 10.43 -19.67
C VAL A 109 13.41 9.83 -20.00
N ALA A 110 14.45 10.67 -19.96
CA ALA A 110 15.86 10.30 -20.10
C ALA A 110 16.70 11.04 -19.05
N LEU A 111 17.98 10.68 -18.89
CA LEU A 111 18.89 11.37 -17.96
C LEU A 111 19.32 12.77 -18.46
N ALA A 112 19.03 13.10 -19.71
CA ALA A 112 19.26 14.41 -20.28
C ALA A 112 18.08 14.76 -21.21
N PRO A 113 17.62 16.01 -21.24
CA PRO A 113 16.51 16.40 -22.10
C PRO A 113 16.91 16.33 -23.57
N SER A 114 15.92 16.02 -24.42
CA SER A 114 16.03 16.09 -25.88
C SER A 114 14.84 16.86 -26.44
N SER A 115 14.59 16.79 -27.75
CA SER A 115 13.38 17.36 -28.35
C SER A 115 12.14 16.48 -28.14
N THR A 116 12.31 15.27 -27.58
CA THR A 116 11.20 14.31 -27.40
C THR A 116 11.17 13.66 -26.02
N GLU A 117 12.16 13.96 -25.17
CA GLU A 117 12.32 13.33 -23.85
C GLU A 117 12.60 14.41 -22.82
N TRP A 118 11.90 14.31 -21.70
CA TRP A 118 12.17 15.09 -20.51
C TRP A 118 13.46 14.57 -19.85
N GLY A 119 14.30 15.48 -19.38
CA GLY A 119 15.47 15.16 -18.58
C GLY A 119 15.13 14.99 -17.10
N VAL A 120 15.69 13.99 -16.44
CA VAL A 120 15.71 13.84 -14.99
C VAL A 120 17.13 13.68 -14.49
N ASP A 121 17.50 14.45 -13.47
CA ASP A 121 18.77 14.31 -12.75
C ASP A 121 18.51 14.29 -11.24
N VAL A 122 19.28 13.48 -10.52
CA VAL A 122 19.23 13.40 -9.06
C VAL A 122 20.62 13.67 -8.52
N THR A 123 20.78 14.84 -7.89
CA THR A 123 22.06 15.29 -7.34
C THR A 123 21.87 15.83 -5.92
N GLY A 124 22.54 15.21 -4.96
CA GLY A 124 22.32 15.53 -3.54
C GLY A 124 20.86 15.30 -3.17
N GLN A 125 20.21 16.31 -2.59
CA GLN A 125 18.80 16.23 -2.15
C GLN A 125 17.82 16.80 -3.17
N VAL A 126 18.27 16.95 -4.42
CA VAL A 126 17.50 17.64 -5.45
C VAL A 126 17.25 16.69 -6.61
N ILE A 127 15.97 16.53 -6.96
CA ILE A 127 15.56 16.01 -8.25
C ILE A 127 15.32 17.20 -9.18
N THR A 128 15.97 17.22 -10.33
CA THR A 128 15.79 18.25 -11.35
C THR A 128 15.13 17.64 -12.57
N LEU A 129 13.97 18.18 -12.97
CA LEU A 129 13.34 17.93 -14.24
C LEU A 129 13.71 19.03 -15.22
N SER A 130 14.05 18.62 -16.44
CA SER A 130 14.29 19.52 -17.56
C SER A 130 13.26 19.19 -18.64
N PRO A 131 12.34 20.11 -18.98
CA PRO A 131 11.40 19.87 -20.07
C PRO A 131 12.11 19.53 -21.37
N ASP A 132 11.46 18.72 -22.21
CA ASP A 132 11.92 18.57 -23.58
C ASP A 132 11.91 19.93 -24.30
N THR A 133 12.74 20.09 -25.34
CA THR A 133 12.97 21.42 -25.92
C THR A 133 11.76 21.99 -26.66
N ASP A 134 10.78 21.17 -27.01
CA ASP A 134 9.61 21.57 -27.80
C ASP A 134 8.34 21.71 -26.93
N GLU A 135 8.37 21.23 -25.69
CA GLU A 135 7.26 21.31 -24.76
C GLU A 135 6.95 22.76 -24.37
N THR A 136 5.67 23.05 -24.26
CA THR A 136 5.17 24.25 -23.60
C THR A 136 3.93 23.89 -22.81
N LEU A 137 3.83 24.43 -21.59
CA LEU A 137 2.65 24.29 -20.76
C LEU A 137 2.08 25.67 -20.50
N THR A 138 0.76 25.77 -20.59
CA THR A 138 0.05 26.99 -20.22
C THR A 138 -0.09 27.09 -18.71
N ALA A 139 -0.33 28.30 -18.22
CA ALA A 139 -0.68 28.55 -16.84
C ALA A 139 -1.84 27.64 -16.37
N GLY A 140 -1.65 27.01 -15.21
CA GLY A 140 -2.60 26.08 -14.61
C GLY A 140 -2.46 24.64 -15.06
N TYR A 141 -1.49 24.26 -15.89
CA TYR A 141 -1.26 22.85 -16.21
C TYR A 141 -0.87 22.06 -14.96
N CYS A 142 -1.35 20.83 -14.85
CA CYS A 142 -0.93 19.92 -13.80
C CYS A 142 0.31 19.13 -14.23
N MET A 143 1.28 19.07 -13.34
CA MET A 143 2.48 18.26 -13.46
C MET A 143 2.50 17.21 -12.36
N ARG A 144 2.96 16.01 -12.71
CA ARG A 144 3.20 14.95 -11.74
C ARG A 144 4.53 14.27 -12.06
N LEU A 145 5.41 14.26 -11.08
CA LEU A 145 6.60 13.40 -11.05
C LEU A 145 6.19 12.11 -10.34
N VAL A 146 6.49 10.97 -10.95
CA VAL A 146 6.34 9.64 -10.36
C VAL A 146 7.70 8.98 -10.34
N TRP A 147 8.01 8.23 -9.29
CA TRP A 147 9.24 7.45 -9.23
C TRP A 147 9.06 6.08 -8.58
N GLY A 148 10.07 5.22 -8.74
CA GLY A 148 10.10 3.88 -8.17
C GLY A 148 9.16 2.91 -8.86
N THR A 149 8.64 1.92 -8.14
CA THR A 149 7.81 0.83 -8.71
C THR A 149 6.47 1.29 -9.27
N ALA A 150 6.09 2.56 -9.06
CA ALA A 150 4.89 3.15 -9.64
C ALA A 150 5.10 3.64 -11.09
N THR A 151 6.35 3.69 -11.58
CA THR A 151 6.60 4.07 -12.97
C THR A 151 6.27 2.94 -13.92
N ASN A 152 5.65 3.31 -15.04
CA ASN A 152 5.14 2.40 -16.04
C ASN A 152 5.50 2.83 -17.47
N THR A 153 5.98 4.06 -17.68
CA THR A 153 6.35 4.57 -19.00
C THR A 153 7.83 4.33 -19.28
N GLY A 154 8.14 3.68 -20.41
CA GLY A 154 9.52 3.30 -20.76
C GLY A 154 10.06 2.06 -20.03
N GLY A 155 9.30 1.48 -19.10
CA GLY A 155 9.61 0.25 -18.37
C GLY A 155 8.90 0.21 -17.02
N THR A 156 8.88 -0.95 -16.37
CA THR A 156 8.47 -1.03 -14.95
C THR A 156 9.63 -0.53 -14.10
N GLY A 157 9.39 0.52 -13.30
CA GLY A 157 10.36 1.00 -12.33
C GLY A 157 10.76 -0.06 -11.32
N SER A 158 11.90 0.15 -10.68
CA SER A 158 12.39 -0.67 -9.58
C SER A 158 12.10 0.03 -8.25
N THR A 159 12.38 -0.65 -7.13
CA THR A 159 12.38 0.01 -5.81
C THR A 159 13.28 1.23 -5.85
N SER A 160 12.77 2.39 -5.43
CA SER A 160 13.55 3.61 -5.37
C SER A 160 14.59 3.56 -4.24
N THR A 161 15.69 4.25 -4.47
CA THR A 161 16.76 4.52 -3.51
C THR A 161 16.50 5.77 -2.67
N ILE A 162 15.44 6.53 -2.97
CA ILE A 162 15.01 7.68 -2.19
C ILE A 162 14.50 7.18 -0.82
N ALA A 163 15.29 7.38 0.22
CA ALA A 163 14.95 7.01 1.59
C ALA A 163 14.49 8.20 2.41
N ASN A 164 13.50 7.95 3.26
CA ASN A 164 12.97 8.93 4.20
C ASN A 164 14.03 9.35 5.22
N GLY A 165 13.88 10.58 5.71
CA GLY A 165 14.67 11.15 6.79
C GLY A 165 14.46 10.51 8.16
N ALA A 166 14.79 11.27 9.19
CA ALA A 166 14.48 10.90 10.57
C ALA A 166 12.98 11.04 10.84
N ALA A 167 12.47 10.41 11.89
CA ALA A 167 11.09 10.64 12.31
C ALA A 167 10.96 12.04 12.93
N ASP A 168 10.32 12.97 12.21
CA ASP A 168 9.91 14.28 12.71
C ASP A 168 8.76 14.90 11.88
N ASP A 169 8.34 16.11 12.27
CA ASP A 169 7.22 16.87 11.69
C ASP A 169 7.68 18.12 10.91
N ASN A 170 8.96 18.19 10.53
CA ASN A 170 9.53 19.37 9.85
C ASN A 170 10.10 19.07 8.46
N ASP A 171 9.92 17.85 7.98
CA ASP A 171 10.35 17.44 6.67
C ASP A 171 9.58 18.16 5.54
N THR A 172 10.32 18.54 4.50
CA THR A 172 9.77 19.32 3.38
C THR A 172 10.30 18.88 2.03
N ILE A 173 9.49 19.14 1.01
CA ILE A 173 9.89 19.10 -0.39
C ILE A 173 9.57 20.47 -0.99
N ALA A 174 10.61 21.25 -1.27
CA ALA A 174 10.47 22.55 -1.92
C ALA A 174 10.45 22.40 -3.44
N VAL A 175 9.45 22.99 -4.08
CA VAL A 175 9.33 23.10 -5.53
C VAL A 175 9.84 24.48 -5.94
N ALA A 176 10.81 24.53 -6.85
CA ALA A 176 11.39 25.76 -7.41
C ALA A 176 12.03 25.48 -8.77
N GLY A 177 12.72 26.43 -9.38
CA GLY A 177 13.50 26.21 -10.59
C GLY A 177 13.53 27.42 -11.50
N ALA A 178 14.00 27.25 -12.73
CA ALA A 178 14.07 28.32 -13.71
C ALA A 178 12.70 28.73 -14.27
N PHE A 179 11.70 27.83 -14.23
CA PHE A 179 10.31 28.13 -14.62
C PHE A 179 9.63 29.20 -13.73
N GLY A 180 10.21 29.48 -12.56
CA GLY A 180 9.82 30.61 -11.71
C GLY A 180 8.79 30.28 -10.64
N ASP A 181 7.94 29.26 -10.79
CA ASP A 181 6.97 28.96 -9.72
C ASP A 181 7.66 28.38 -8.47
N THR A 182 7.07 28.64 -7.31
CA THR A 182 7.59 28.16 -6.01
C THR A 182 6.50 27.58 -5.13
N GLY A 183 6.81 26.53 -4.40
CA GLY A 183 5.91 25.90 -3.43
C GLY A 183 6.67 25.08 -2.41
N THR A 184 6.00 24.70 -1.32
CA THR A 184 6.57 23.80 -0.31
C THR A 184 5.51 22.79 0.08
N ILE A 185 5.89 21.52 0.08
CA ILE A 185 5.09 20.41 0.58
C ILE A 185 5.70 20.01 1.92
N THR A 186 4.90 19.92 2.97
CA THR A 186 5.32 19.33 4.25
C THR A 186 5.08 17.82 4.19
N VAL A 187 6.01 17.05 4.72
CA VAL A 187 5.95 15.59 4.83
C VAL A 187 6.20 15.26 6.29
N ASP A 188 5.37 14.39 6.86
CA ASP A 188 5.62 13.89 8.22
C ASP A 188 6.22 12.49 8.09
N ILE A 189 7.38 12.27 8.73
CA ILE A 189 8.04 10.97 8.78
C ILE A 189 7.84 10.38 10.18
N ILE A 190 7.50 9.10 10.24
CA ILE A 190 7.09 8.41 11.48
C ILE A 190 7.98 7.20 11.77
N ASP A 191 8.02 6.77 13.04
CA ASP A 191 8.86 5.63 13.45
C ASP A 191 8.42 4.30 12.83
N ASP A 192 7.10 4.10 12.68
CA ASP A 192 6.55 2.91 12.03
C ASP A 192 5.27 3.23 11.27
N ASP A 193 5.24 2.81 10.01
CA ASP A 193 4.09 2.95 9.11
C ASP A 193 3.30 1.64 8.96
N GLN A 194 3.58 0.65 9.82
CA GLN A 194 2.88 -0.62 9.86
C GLN A 194 2.22 -0.87 11.22
N VAL A 195 1.03 -1.48 11.18
CA VAL A 195 0.31 -1.92 12.38
C VAL A 195 0.41 -3.43 12.49
N GLY A 196 1.10 -3.90 13.53
CA GLY A 196 1.12 -5.33 13.87
C GLY A 196 -0.24 -5.77 14.42
N VAL A 197 -0.91 -6.71 13.74
CA VAL A 197 -2.18 -7.28 14.19
C VAL A 197 -1.95 -8.70 14.69
N THR A 198 -2.25 -8.94 15.97
CA THR A 198 -2.22 -10.27 16.59
C THR A 198 -3.57 -10.61 17.17
N ALA A 199 -4.04 -11.85 16.97
CA ALA A 199 -5.30 -12.34 17.52
C ALA A 199 -5.09 -13.66 18.27
N THR A 200 -5.78 -13.80 19.41
CA THR A 200 -5.91 -15.08 20.12
C THR A 200 -7.30 -15.62 19.86
N VAL A 201 -7.39 -16.77 19.22
CA VAL A 201 -8.66 -17.50 19.05
C VAL A 201 -8.76 -18.52 20.16
N ASN A 202 -9.73 -18.34 21.07
CA ASN A 202 -9.97 -19.31 22.13
C ASN A 202 -10.41 -20.65 21.51
N GLN A 203 -9.85 -21.73 22.03
CA GLN A 203 -10.27 -23.06 21.65
C GLN A 203 -11.69 -23.33 22.15
N SER A 204 -12.52 -23.92 21.30
CA SER A 204 -13.88 -24.35 21.61
C SER A 204 -14.05 -25.81 21.22
N ILE A 205 -14.82 -26.54 22.03
CA ILE A 205 -15.31 -27.89 21.70
C ILE A 205 -16.83 -27.83 21.85
N THR A 206 -17.53 -28.19 20.79
CA THR A 206 -18.99 -28.38 20.80
C THR A 206 -19.28 -29.78 20.35
N PHE A 207 -20.13 -30.49 21.08
CA PHE A 207 -20.62 -31.79 20.69
C PHE A 207 -22.07 -31.98 21.06
N ASP A 208 -22.75 -32.84 20.32
CA ASP A 208 -24.05 -33.39 20.62
C ASP A 208 -24.07 -34.89 20.33
N LEU A 209 -25.16 -35.53 20.76
CA LEU A 209 -25.43 -36.93 20.49
C LEU A 209 -26.68 -37.00 19.63
N ASP A 210 -26.61 -37.83 18.59
CA ASP A 210 -27.70 -38.11 17.67
C ASP A 210 -28.02 -39.60 17.67
N VAL A 211 -29.25 -39.93 17.26
CA VAL A 211 -29.67 -41.30 16.96
C VAL A 211 -30.23 -41.37 15.55
N GLY A 212 -29.89 -42.44 14.84
CA GLY A 212 -30.27 -42.58 13.43
C GLY A 212 -30.39 -44.02 12.97
N THR A 213 -30.92 -44.18 11.76
CA THR A 213 -31.05 -45.48 11.09
C THR A 213 -30.11 -45.59 9.87
N ALA A 214 -29.68 -44.46 9.31
CA ALA A 214 -28.66 -44.25 8.29
C ALA A 214 -27.47 -43.43 8.86
N GLY A 215 -26.52 -43.00 8.03
CA GLY A 215 -25.26 -42.33 8.44
C GLY A 215 -25.21 -40.81 8.14
N THR A 216 -26.36 -40.14 8.12
CA THR A 216 -26.52 -38.75 7.66
C THR A 216 -27.42 -37.88 8.54
N GLU A 217 -27.94 -38.42 9.62
CA GLU A 217 -28.89 -37.79 10.53
C GLU A 217 -28.15 -36.98 11.60
N ASN A 218 -27.42 -35.95 11.18
CA ASN A 218 -27.07 -34.85 12.09
C ASN A 218 -28.32 -33.98 12.21
N THR A 219 -28.87 -33.89 13.41
CA THR A 219 -29.85 -32.85 13.71
C THR A 219 -29.23 -31.94 14.73
N GLY A 220 -29.15 -30.63 14.48
CA GLY A 220 -28.54 -29.68 15.43
C GLY A 220 -29.30 -29.51 16.75
N THR A 221 -30.18 -30.45 17.13
CA THR A 221 -30.90 -30.53 18.40
C THR A 221 -30.34 -31.71 19.21
N PRO A 222 -29.82 -31.49 20.43
CA PRO A 222 -29.29 -32.57 21.24
C PRO A 222 -30.34 -33.66 21.52
N TYR A 223 -30.02 -34.93 21.24
CA TYR A 223 -30.85 -36.04 21.68
C TYR A 223 -30.48 -36.50 23.09
N ASN A 224 -31.51 -36.85 23.87
CA ASN A 224 -31.36 -37.62 25.09
C ASN A 224 -31.65 -39.10 24.79
N VAL A 225 -30.62 -39.95 24.84
CA VAL A 225 -30.78 -41.38 24.61
C VAL A 225 -30.92 -42.10 25.95
N ALA A 226 -32.16 -42.47 26.30
CA ALA A 226 -32.41 -43.31 27.47
C ALA A 226 -32.20 -44.79 27.10
N LEU A 227 -31.02 -45.33 27.40
CA LEU A 227 -30.67 -46.73 27.07
C LEU A 227 -31.46 -47.78 27.87
N GLY A 228 -32.19 -47.39 28.91
CA GLY A 228 -32.96 -48.32 29.74
C GLY A 228 -32.09 -49.36 30.47
N THR A 229 -32.69 -50.52 30.77
CA THR A 229 -31.94 -51.69 31.27
C THR A 229 -31.56 -52.55 30.08
N ILE A 230 -30.26 -52.64 29.78
CA ILE A 230 -29.72 -53.51 28.74
C ILE A 230 -29.54 -54.92 29.31
N THR A 231 -30.19 -55.90 28.71
CA THR A 231 -30.15 -57.31 29.07
C THR A 231 -29.42 -58.13 28.00
N THR A 232 -29.07 -59.38 28.30
CA THR A 232 -28.45 -60.30 27.31
C THR A 232 -29.38 -60.66 26.15
N THR A 233 -30.66 -60.29 26.20
CA THR A 233 -31.60 -60.40 25.06
C THR A 233 -31.62 -59.15 24.17
N ASP A 234 -31.03 -58.05 24.64
CA ASP A 234 -30.90 -56.79 23.88
C ASP A 234 -29.64 -56.77 22.98
N THR A 235 -28.90 -57.89 22.92
CA THR A 235 -27.77 -58.10 22.00
C THR A 235 -28.27 -58.41 20.59
N ARG A 236 -29.08 -57.53 20.01
CA ARG A 236 -29.34 -57.55 18.58
C ARG A 236 -28.28 -56.71 17.89
N VAL A 237 -27.62 -57.30 16.89
CA VAL A 237 -26.92 -56.51 15.89
C VAL A 237 -27.97 -55.62 15.26
N SER A 238 -27.78 -54.30 15.30
CA SER A 238 -28.66 -53.32 14.67
C SER A 238 -28.96 -53.75 13.23
N GLY A 239 -30.23 -54.11 12.97
CA GLY A 239 -30.71 -54.55 11.67
C GLY A 239 -31.27 -53.39 10.85
N ALA A 240 -31.42 -53.59 9.54
CA ALA A 240 -31.99 -52.58 8.64
C ALA A 240 -33.47 -52.21 8.95
N THR A 241 -34.08 -52.83 9.97
CA THR A 241 -35.47 -52.63 10.40
C THR A 241 -35.63 -52.04 11.80
N ASP A 242 -34.54 -51.81 12.54
CA ASP A 242 -34.64 -51.26 13.89
C ASP A 242 -34.83 -49.72 13.85
N SER A 243 -35.47 -49.18 14.89
CA SER A 243 -35.84 -47.74 14.96
C SER A 243 -34.69 -46.84 15.42
N VAL A 244 -33.66 -47.42 16.05
CA VAL A 244 -32.38 -46.78 16.39
C VAL A 244 -31.29 -47.82 16.14
N ASN A 245 -30.44 -47.56 15.14
CA ASN A 245 -29.39 -48.51 14.74
C ASN A 245 -28.02 -48.12 15.27
N ARG A 246 -27.86 -46.86 15.69
CA ARG A 246 -26.59 -46.28 16.12
C ARG A 246 -26.81 -45.03 16.96
N VAL A 247 -25.86 -44.77 17.84
CA VAL A 247 -25.67 -43.46 18.50
C VAL A 247 -24.49 -42.80 17.80
N MET A 248 -24.69 -41.59 17.29
CA MET A 248 -23.64 -40.78 16.70
C MET A 248 -23.22 -39.69 17.68
N MET A 249 -21.98 -39.25 17.57
CA MET A 249 -21.50 -38.06 18.26
C MET A 249 -20.89 -37.14 17.23
N ASP A 250 -21.49 -35.96 17.06
CA ASP A 250 -20.90 -34.93 16.24
C ASP A 250 -20.03 -34.04 17.12
N LEU A 251 -18.78 -33.88 16.72
CA LEU A 251 -17.80 -33.11 17.46
C LEU A 251 -17.20 -32.07 16.52
N ASN A 252 -17.21 -30.82 16.96
CA ASN A 252 -16.55 -29.73 16.27
C ASN A 252 -15.57 -29.03 17.22
N THR A 253 -14.37 -28.74 16.72
CA THR A 253 -13.36 -27.99 17.45
C THR A 253 -12.48 -27.17 16.51
N ASN A 254 -12.04 -26.01 16.98
CA ASN A 254 -11.05 -25.16 16.31
C ASN A 254 -9.63 -25.33 16.91
N ALA A 255 -9.42 -26.33 17.78
CA ALA A 255 -8.10 -26.64 18.31
C ALA A 255 -7.21 -27.22 17.19
N THR A 256 -5.97 -26.75 17.08
CA THR A 256 -5.00 -27.16 16.04
C THR A 256 -4.70 -28.67 16.07
N GLY A 257 -4.92 -29.35 17.20
CA GLY A 257 -4.74 -30.80 17.35
C GLY A 257 -6.03 -31.62 17.20
N GLY A 258 -7.15 -31.00 16.82
CA GLY A 258 -8.46 -31.65 16.81
C GLY A 258 -8.92 -32.08 18.21
N ALA A 259 -9.71 -33.15 18.27
CA ALA A 259 -10.13 -33.77 19.52
C ALA A 259 -9.92 -35.29 19.48
N THR A 260 -9.65 -35.88 20.65
CA THR A 260 -9.62 -37.33 20.85
C THR A 260 -10.81 -37.74 21.69
N VAL A 261 -11.55 -38.76 21.23
CA VAL A 261 -12.73 -39.29 21.91
C VAL A 261 -12.36 -40.63 22.51
N THR A 262 -12.50 -40.77 23.83
CA THR A 262 -12.28 -42.05 24.51
C THR A 262 -13.57 -42.53 25.15
N VAL A 263 -13.97 -43.77 24.87
CA VAL A 263 -15.11 -44.40 25.55
C VAL A 263 -14.62 -45.02 26.86
N ARG A 264 -15.23 -44.64 27.98
CA ARG A 264 -14.92 -45.20 29.31
C ARG A 264 -16.18 -45.77 29.95
N ASN A 265 -16.04 -46.90 30.63
CA ASN A 265 -17.08 -47.44 31.50
C ASN A 265 -16.72 -47.15 32.96
N THR A 266 -17.72 -46.83 33.77
CA THR A 266 -17.59 -46.66 35.23
C THR A 266 -16.94 -47.87 35.92
N ASN A 267 -17.00 -49.06 35.32
CA ASN A 267 -16.49 -50.33 35.87
C ASN A 267 -15.00 -50.63 35.56
N GLY A 268 -14.26 -49.75 34.89
CA GLY A 268 -12.82 -49.95 34.65
C GLY A 268 -12.36 -49.74 33.20
N ALA A 269 -11.17 -50.28 32.89
CA ALA A 269 -10.31 -49.72 31.84
C ALA A 269 -10.74 -49.93 30.38
N ASN A 270 -11.70 -50.80 30.01
CA ASN A 270 -12.14 -50.94 28.61
C ASN A 270 -13.55 -51.56 28.50
N GLY A 271 -14.42 -50.96 27.69
CA GLY A 271 -15.63 -51.62 27.16
C GLY A 271 -16.92 -51.56 28.00
N LEU A 272 -18.04 -51.94 27.38
CA LEU A 272 -19.29 -52.23 28.09
C LEU A 272 -19.10 -53.56 28.86
N VAL A 273 -19.42 -53.56 30.16
CA VAL A 273 -19.28 -54.73 31.04
C VAL A 273 -20.68 -55.30 31.27
N SER A 274 -20.88 -56.58 30.94
CA SER A 274 -22.10 -57.30 31.31
C SER A 274 -22.09 -57.64 32.81
N THR A 275 -23.22 -57.44 33.49
CA THR A 275 -23.40 -57.90 34.89
C THR A 275 -23.82 -59.37 34.99
N ALA A 276 -23.97 -60.06 33.86
CA ALA A 276 -24.24 -61.50 33.81
C ALA A 276 -23.07 -62.32 34.38
N VAL A 277 -23.35 -63.56 34.80
CA VAL A 277 -22.32 -64.50 35.29
C VAL A 277 -22.23 -65.69 34.32
N PRO A 278 -21.05 -65.98 33.73
CA PRO A 278 -19.79 -65.24 33.87
C PRO A 278 -19.82 -63.87 33.17
N ALA A 279 -19.02 -62.92 33.67
CA ALA A 279 -18.95 -61.55 33.13
C ALA A 279 -18.28 -61.54 31.76
N ASP A 280 -19.01 -61.08 30.74
CA ASP A 280 -18.48 -60.88 29.39
C ASP A 280 -17.93 -59.45 29.24
N ASN A 281 -16.69 -59.35 28.76
CA ASN A 281 -16.10 -58.08 28.32
C ASN A 281 -16.45 -57.83 26.85
N ILE A 282 -17.11 -56.70 26.57
CA ILE A 282 -17.24 -56.21 25.19
C ILE A 282 -16.09 -55.24 24.95
N GLY A 283 -15.00 -55.71 24.32
CA GLY A 283 -13.82 -54.88 24.06
C GLY A 283 -14.15 -53.64 23.23
N SER A 284 -13.71 -52.46 23.67
CA SER A 284 -13.73 -51.23 22.86
C SER A 284 -12.53 -51.22 21.92
N ALA A 285 -12.75 -50.89 20.65
CA ALA A 285 -11.67 -50.57 19.73
C ALA A 285 -11.31 -49.08 19.86
N ASP A 286 -10.03 -48.77 20.03
CA ASP A 286 -9.54 -47.39 19.94
C ASP A 286 -9.39 -47.01 18.46
N GLY A 287 -9.98 -45.89 18.05
CA GLY A 287 -9.84 -45.33 16.70
C GLY A 287 -9.36 -43.89 16.75
N ALA A 288 -8.28 -43.56 16.04
CA ALA A 288 -7.87 -42.18 15.82
C ALA A 288 -8.78 -41.53 14.77
N ILE A 289 -9.39 -40.39 15.10
CA ILE A 289 -10.18 -39.61 14.14
C ILE A 289 -9.21 -38.75 13.34
N ALA A 290 -9.00 -39.08 12.07
CA ALA A 290 -8.28 -38.21 11.15
C ALA A 290 -9.16 -37.01 10.78
N ASP A 291 -8.53 -35.86 10.54
CA ASP A 291 -9.22 -34.63 10.16
C ASP A 291 -9.99 -34.83 8.85
N GLY A 292 -11.25 -34.38 8.83
CA GLY A 292 -12.17 -34.57 7.71
C GLY A 292 -13.01 -35.85 7.77
N ARG A 293 -13.99 -35.86 8.68
CA ARG A 293 -15.26 -36.62 8.61
C ARG A 293 -15.12 -38.16 8.72
N LEU A 294 -15.28 -38.69 9.94
CA LEU A 294 -15.53 -40.13 10.17
C LEU A 294 -16.93 -40.34 10.76
N ARG A 295 -17.65 -41.31 10.17
CA ARG A 295 -18.95 -41.83 10.61
C ARG A 295 -18.73 -43.03 11.54
N LEU A 296 -19.36 -43.02 12.72
CA LEU A 296 -19.60 -44.22 13.55
C LEU A 296 -20.92 -44.89 13.12
#